data_AF-A0A6N9B348-F1
#
_entry.id   AF-A0A6N9B348-F1
#
_cell.length_a   1.000
_cell.length_b   1.000
_cell.length_c   1.000
_cell.angle_alpha   90.00
_cell.angle_beta   90.00
_cell.angle_gamma   90.00
#
_symmetry.space_group_name_H-M   'P 1'
#
loop_
_entity.id
_entity.type
_entity.pdbx_description
1 polymer ?
#
loop_
_entity_poly.entity_id
_entity_poly.type
_entity_poly.pdbx_seq_one_letter_code
_entity_poly.pdbx_strand_id
1 'polypeptide(L)'
;MIFLVFVLVLAIVGYWIHLDTKYHLNRKRWTRRDANLVIHEERKSDLSDEQVSDEPDEREQASDIDLILLDDVGSETTSETPSMSSGWFPYVTAATLAVLALAGYFIWGDPFAIRLESIRDQAQSASTQEELNEVIEQLQARNSSRHGDMASANYLINVYFIKEDYESVVREHKLAEKRGTNSLISDVDRVQAAFELDGYRITDETQIVVDRILAQIPDHPLILQLLALQSYALNDFSKAREFIERLLRQPVGQRVVELFDPILSRVNSNLEADHVGVRVNLHIENLRTPHQWLTVFAHTDDGSAPIAVVRRANATPGTYALLLDDIVSMVPGRNLSSFDRVAIVARLSPSSNVADVAQASQIQSGWVSPSSNATVSMRLSESVASDSIAVTVALNQGLKAEDDWPVFIIGRRIDTPGPPLVVKRVQVSDLPISLSLSANDTMLPETEFPEGDIEVFARVSSSGSASRSENDIESDKIRARLGQTIGLMLDKVVKISNEP
;
A
#
# COMPACT_ATOMS: atom_id res chain seq x y z
N MET A 1 -8.12 -14.70 -9.90
CA MET A 1 -7.85 -13.90 -11.11
C MET A 1 -7.54 -14.76 -12.35
N ILE A 2 -6.60 -15.72 -12.28
CA ILE A 2 -6.23 -16.62 -13.40
C ILE A 2 -7.42 -17.41 -13.97
N PHE A 3 -8.32 -17.88 -13.10
CA PHE A 3 -9.53 -18.62 -13.50
C PHE A 3 -10.51 -17.77 -14.35
N LEU A 4 -10.70 -16.49 -14.02
CA LEU A 4 -11.57 -15.59 -14.78
C LEU A 4 -11.00 -15.30 -16.18
N VAL A 5 -9.67 -15.17 -16.28
CA VAL A 5 -8.98 -15.00 -17.57
C VAL A 5 -9.16 -16.25 -18.44
N PHE A 6 -9.06 -17.44 -17.86
CA PHE A 6 -9.25 -18.70 -18.58
C PHE A 6 -10.68 -18.85 -19.14
N VAL A 7 -11.70 -18.50 -18.35
CA VAL A 7 -13.10 -18.50 -18.78
C VAL A 7 -13.34 -17.49 -19.90
N LEU A 8 -12.75 -16.29 -19.81
CA LEU A 8 -12.84 -15.25 -20.85
C LEU A 8 -12.23 -15.72 -22.18
N VAL A 9 -11.04 -16.34 -22.14
CA VAL A 9 -10.36 -16.85 -23.33
C VAL A 9 -11.20 -17.91 -24.03
N LEU A 10 -11.78 -18.84 -23.28
CA LEU A 10 -12.64 -19.87 -23.85
C LEU A 10 -13.95 -19.31 -24.44
N ALA A 11 -14.52 -18.26 -23.84
CA ALA A 11 -15.67 -17.55 -24.41
C ALA A 11 -15.33 -16.86 -25.73
N ILE A 12 -14.16 -16.26 -25.84
CA ILE A 12 -13.66 -15.62 -27.08
C ILE A 12 -13.45 -16.66 -28.18
N VAL A 13 -12.84 -17.80 -27.86
CA VAL A 13 -12.64 -18.91 -28.81
C VAL A 13 -13.97 -19.47 -29.30
N GLY A 14 -14.94 -19.66 -28.39
CA GLY A 14 -16.29 -20.08 -28.76
C GLY A 14 -17.02 -19.09 -29.68
N TYR A 15 -16.88 -17.79 -29.41
CA TYR A 15 -17.43 -16.73 -30.26
C TYR A 15 -16.80 -16.71 -31.66
N TRP A 16 -15.48 -16.91 -31.73
CA TRP A 16 -14.74 -16.94 -33.00
C TRP A 16 -15.17 -18.12 -33.89
N ILE A 17 -15.34 -19.32 -33.32
CA ILE A 17 -15.83 -20.51 -34.02
C ILE A 17 -17.26 -20.29 -34.56
N HIS A 18 -18.12 -19.57 -33.82
CA HIS A 18 -19.47 -19.23 -34.26
C HIS A 18 -19.47 -18.24 -35.45
N LEU A 19 -18.56 -17.28 -35.44
CA LEU A 19 -18.38 -16.33 -36.55
C LEU A 19 -17.87 -17.02 -37.81
N ASP A 20 -16.90 -17.93 -37.67
CA ASP A 20 -16.30 -18.67 -38.79
C ASP A 20 -17.32 -19.59 -39.49
N THR A 21 -18.15 -20.29 -38.71
CA THR A 21 -19.24 -21.12 -39.27
C THR A 21 -20.27 -20.29 -40.02
N LYS A 22 -20.66 -19.11 -39.51
CA LYS A 22 -21.55 -18.19 -40.25
C LYS A 22 -20.92 -17.64 -41.53
N TYR A 23 -19.61 -17.34 -41.51
CA TYR A 23 -18.91 -16.81 -42.68
C TYR A 23 -18.78 -17.84 -43.81
N HIS A 24 -18.55 -19.11 -43.47
CA HIS A 24 -18.35 -20.17 -44.46
C HIS A 24 -19.65 -20.75 -45.05
N LEU A 25 -20.80 -20.61 -44.39
CA LEU A 25 -22.10 -21.05 -44.90
C LEU A 25 -22.68 -20.14 -46.00
N ASN A 26 -22.14 -18.93 -46.20
CA ASN A 26 -22.73 -17.91 -47.10
C ASN A 26 -22.06 -17.79 -48.48
N ARG A 27 -21.14 -18.68 -48.86
CA ARG A 27 -20.65 -18.73 -50.25
C ARG A 27 -21.67 -19.45 -51.14
N LYS A 28 -22.38 -18.70 -52.00
CA LYS A 28 -23.12 -19.26 -53.14
C LYS A 28 -22.18 -20.16 -53.96
N ARG A 29 -22.37 -21.48 -53.88
CA ARG A 29 -21.68 -22.45 -54.76
C ARG A 29 -22.29 -22.30 -56.16
N TRP A 30 -21.45 -22.01 -57.15
CA TRP A 30 -21.86 -22.02 -58.55
C TRP A 30 -22.20 -23.46 -58.96
N THR A 31 -23.41 -23.68 -59.46
CA THR A 31 -23.86 -24.99 -59.94
C THR A 31 -23.41 -25.19 -61.38
N ARG A 32 -23.24 -26.44 -61.84
CA ARG A 32 -22.92 -26.72 -63.26
C ARG A 32 -23.93 -26.09 -64.21
N ARG A 33 -25.20 -26.01 -63.79
CA ARG A 33 -26.27 -25.27 -64.47
C ARG A 33 -25.95 -23.78 -64.68
N ASP A 34 -25.41 -23.11 -63.67
CA ASP A 34 -25.09 -21.69 -63.73
C ASP A 34 -23.90 -21.43 -64.67
N ALA A 35 -22.93 -22.35 -64.71
CA ALA A 35 -21.81 -22.28 -65.64
C ALA A 35 -22.23 -22.55 -67.09
N ASN A 36 -23.12 -23.52 -67.31
CA ASN A 36 -23.61 -23.87 -68.65
C ASN A 36 -24.51 -22.77 -69.25
N LEU A 37 -25.29 -22.07 -68.41
CA LEU A 37 -26.14 -20.96 -68.84
C LEU A 37 -25.31 -19.77 -69.37
N VAL A 38 -24.22 -19.45 -68.68
CA VAL A 38 -23.31 -18.34 -69.07
C VAL A 38 -22.61 -18.64 -70.40
N ILE A 39 -22.13 -19.87 -70.59
CA ILE A 39 -21.50 -20.30 -71.86
C ILE A 39 -22.50 -20.22 -73.04
N HIS A 40 -23.79 -20.49 -72.77
CA HIS A 40 -24.84 -20.39 -73.78
C HIS A 40 -25.15 -18.94 -74.16
N GLU A 41 -25.22 -18.02 -73.19
CA GLU A 41 -25.41 -16.59 -73.48
C GLU A 41 -24.25 -15.99 -74.27
N GLU A 42 -23.03 -16.41 -73.96
CA GLU A 42 -21.81 -15.98 -74.66
C GLU A 42 -21.81 -16.44 -76.13
N ARG A 43 -22.15 -17.71 -76.41
CA ARG A 43 -22.23 -18.22 -77.79
C ARG A 43 -23.39 -17.68 -78.61
N LYS A 44 -24.50 -17.31 -77.97
CA LYS A 44 -25.66 -16.71 -78.64
C LYS A 44 -25.38 -15.26 -79.05
N SER A 45 -24.53 -14.57 -78.27
CA SER A 45 -23.97 -13.27 -78.63
C SER A 45 -23.08 -13.38 -79.87
N ASP A 46 -22.16 -14.36 -79.91
CA ASP A 46 -21.24 -14.56 -81.04
C ASP A 46 -21.99 -14.84 -82.36
N LEU A 47 -23.05 -15.66 -82.32
CA LEU A 47 -23.88 -15.96 -83.50
C LEU A 47 -24.79 -14.79 -83.95
N SER A 48 -25.01 -13.79 -83.11
CA SER A 48 -25.81 -12.60 -83.45
C SER A 48 -25.00 -11.46 -84.09
N ASP A 49 -23.67 -11.52 -83.98
CA ASP A 49 -22.74 -10.56 -84.58
C ASP A 49 -22.22 -11.02 -85.97
N GLU A 50 -22.39 -12.30 -86.33
CA GLU A 50 -22.09 -12.83 -87.66
C GLU A 50 -23.27 -12.59 -88.62
N GLN A 51 -23.05 -11.75 -89.63
CA GLN A 51 -24.06 -11.24 -90.54
C GLN A 51 -24.73 -12.35 -91.38
N VAL A 52 -26.02 -12.57 -91.15
CA VAL A 52 -26.92 -13.50 -91.85
C VAL A 52 -26.76 -13.42 -93.38
N SER A 53 -25.97 -14.34 -93.92
CA SER A 53 -26.00 -14.77 -95.32
C SER A 53 -26.99 -15.92 -95.41
N ASP A 54 -27.95 -15.82 -96.33
CA ASP A 54 -29.06 -16.77 -96.50
C ASP A 54 -28.55 -18.06 -97.18
N GLU A 55 -27.77 -18.86 -96.46
CA GLU A 55 -27.43 -20.23 -96.83
C GLU A 55 -28.31 -21.24 -96.04
N PRO A 56 -28.90 -22.24 -96.71
CA PRO A 56 -29.87 -23.15 -96.11
C PRO A 56 -29.25 -24.22 -95.19
N ASP A 57 -27.92 -24.29 -95.07
CA ASP A 57 -27.22 -25.32 -94.27
C ASP A 57 -26.94 -24.91 -92.81
N GLU A 58 -27.14 -23.64 -92.41
CA GLU A 58 -26.91 -23.21 -91.02
C GLU A 58 -28.12 -23.41 -90.10
N ARG A 59 -29.31 -23.67 -90.65
CA ARG A 59 -30.52 -23.97 -89.85
C ARG A 59 -30.49 -25.37 -89.23
N GLU A 60 -29.66 -26.27 -89.74
CA GLU A 60 -29.52 -27.64 -89.20
C GLU A 60 -28.60 -27.64 -87.96
N GLN A 61 -27.50 -26.87 -88.00
CA GLN A 61 -26.53 -26.75 -86.90
C GLN A 61 -27.07 -26.03 -85.65
N ALA A 62 -28.03 -25.10 -85.80
CA ALA A 62 -28.70 -24.48 -84.65
C ALA A 62 -29.61 -25.48 -83.91
N SER A 63 -30.14 -26.51 -84.59
CA SER A 63 -31.05 -27.50 -84.00
C SER A 63 -30.30 -28.61 -83.24
N ASP A 64 -29.10 -28.97 -83.70
CA ASP A 64 -28.25 -29.98 -83.04
C ASP A 64 -27.72 -29.51 -81.67
N ILE A 65 -27.57 -28.19 -81.49
CA ILE A 65 -27.13 -27.59 -80.22
C ILE A 65 -28.23 -27.62 -79.16
N ASP A 66 -29.49 -27.40 -79.53
CA ASP A 66 -30.64 -27.57 -78.63
C ASP A 66 -30.84 -29.05 -78.24
N LEU A 67 -30.47 -29.99 -79.13
CA LEU A 67 -30.58 -31.43 -78.88
C LEU A 67 -29.51 -31.95 -77.89
N ILE A 68 -28.28 -31.43 -77.96
CA ILE A 68 -27.19 -31.76 -77.02
C ILE A 68 -27.50 -31.23 -75.60
N LEU A 69 -28.28 -30.16 -75.49
CA LEU A 69 -28.71 -29.58 -74.22
C LEU A 69 -29.92 -30.31 -73.60
N LEU A 70 -30.72 -31.02 -74.41
CA LEU A 70 -31.85 -31.81 -73.90
C LEU A 70 -31.41 -33.13 -73.23
N ASP A 71 -30.24 -33.66 -73.60
CA ASP A 71 -29.65 -34.88 -73.00
C ASP A 71 -29.00 -34.58 -71.63
N ASP A 72 -28.40 -33.39 -71.46
CA ASP A 72 -27.72 -32.99 -70.21
C ASP A 72 -28.68 -32.43 -69.13
N VAL A 73 -29.99 -32.36 -69.42
CA VAL A 73 -31.05 -32.03 -68.43
C VAL A 73 -31.50 -33.29 -67.65
N GLY A 74 -30.99 -34.47 -68.02
CA GLY A 74 -31.40 -35.75 -67.46
C GLY A 74 -30.34 -36.48 -66.63
N SER A 75 -29.80 -35.88 -65.55
CA SER A 75 -29.45 -36.58 -64.29
C SER A 75 -28.51 -35.77 -63.38
N GLU A 76 -29.06 -34.84 -62.60
CA GLU A 76 -28.48 -34.56 -61.28
C GLU A 76 -29.36 -35.22 -60.23
N THR A 77 -28.96 -36.42 -59.82
CA THR A 77 -29.34 -36.92 -58.49
C THR A 77 -28.67 -35.98 -57.51
N THR A 78 -29.43 -35.02 -56.98
CA THR A 78 -29.01 -34.22 -55.82
C THR A 78 -28.77 -35.21 -54.69
N SER A 79 -27.52 -35.66 -54.54
CA SER A 79 -27.08 -36.28 -53.31
C SER A 79 -27.04 -35.17 -52.27
N GLU A 80 -28.20 -34.88 -51.68
CA GLU A 80 -28.26 -34.25 -50.37
C GLU A 80 -27.54 -35.19 -49.40
N THR A 81 -26.23 -35.01 -49.26
CA THR A 81 -25.58 -35.40 -48.01
C THR A 81 -26.36 -34.70 -46.90
N PRO A 82 -26.87 -35.40 -45.88
CA PRO A 82 -27.62 -34.76 -44.82
C PRO A 82 -26.71 -33.72 -44.19
N SER A 83 -27.00 -32.43 -44.43
CA SER A 83 -26.40 -31.37 -43.66
C SER A 83 -26.99 -31.52 -42.27
N MET A 84 -26.23 -32.16 -41.37
CA MET A 84 -26.54 -32.11 -39.95
C MET A 84 -26.66 -30.63 -39.60
N SER A 85 -27.89 -30.20 -39.32
CA SER A 85 -28.20 -28.82 -39.01
C SER A 85 -27.32 -28.37 -37.86
N SER A 86 -26.45 -27.42 -38.16
CA SER A 86 -25.53 -26.75 -37.23
C SER A 86 -26.29 -25.82 -36.26
N GLY A 87 -27.42 -26.27 -35.73
CA GLY A 87 -28.23 -25.53 -34.75
C GLY A 87 -27.86 -25.86 -33.31
N TRP A 88 -27.49 -27.11 -33.02
CA TRP A 88 -27.27 -27.57 -31.64
C TRP A 88 -25.80 -27.44 -31.17
N PHE A 89 -24.84 -27.46 -32.10
CA PHE A 89 -23.40 -27.37 -31.79
C PHE A 89 -23.00 -26.18 -30.89
N PRO A 90 -23.48 -24.93 -31.09
CA PRO A 90 -23.12 -23.82 -30.20
C PRO A 90 -23.61 -24.01 -28.76
N TYR A 91 -24.77 -24.66 -28.59
CA TYR A 91 -25.32 -24.95 -27.26
C TYR A 91 -24.52 -26.04 -26.54
N VAL A 92 -24.07 -27.07 -27.27
CA VAL A 92 -23.19 -28.11 -26.71
C VAL A 92 -21.87 -27.51 -26.29
N THR A 93 -21.24 -26.69 -27.14
CA THR A 93 -19.96 -26.05 -26.81
C THR A 93 -20.08 -25.14 -25.58
N ALA A 94 -21.16 -24.36 -25.47
CA ALA A 94 -21.42 -23.51 -24.32
C ALA A 94 -21.67 -24.34 -23.05
N ALA A 95 -22.39 -25.46 -23.15
CA ALA A 95 -22.63 -26.36 -22.03
C ALA A 95 -21.33 -27.03 -21.55
N THR A 96 -20.50 -27.54 -22.46
CA THR A 96 -19.18 -28.08 -22.10
C THR A 96 -18.27 -27.03 -21.47
N LEU A 97 -18.30 -25.80 -21.98
CA LEU A 97 -17.55 -24.70 -21.39
C LEU A 97 -18.03 -24.38 -19.97
N ALA A 98 -19.34 -24.32 -19.74
CA ALA A 98 -19.91 -24.11 -18.42
C ALA A 98 -19.53 -25.25 -17.45
N VAL A 99 -19.57 -26.51 -17.90
CA VAL A 99 -19.17 -27.67 -17.10
C VAL A 99 -17.68 -27.65 -16.79
N LEU A 100 -16.82 -27.31 -17.76
CA LEU A 100 -15.37 -27.17 -17.55
C LEU A 100 -15.04 -26.01 -16.62
N ALA A 101 -15.76 -24.89 -16.71
CA ALA A 101 -15.63 -23.79 -15.76
C ALA A 101 -16.05 -24.23 -14.36
N LEU A 102 -17.20 -24.92 -14.23
CA LEU A 102 -17.66 -25.45 -12.95
C LEU A 102 -16.63 -26.42 -12.36
N ALA A 103 -16.14 -27.38 -13.15
CA ALA A 103 -15.14 -28.35 -12.74
C ALA A 103 -13.82 -27.65 -12.35
N GLY A 104 -13.37 -26.67 -13.12
CA GLY A 104 -12.20 -25.86 -12.79
C GLY A 104 -12.36 -25.08 -11.49
N TYR A 105 -13.57 -24.57 -11.22
CA TYR A 105 -13.89 -23.92 -9.94
C TYR A 105 -13.87 -24.93 -8.78
N PHE A 106 -14.34 -26.16 -8.97
CA PHE A 106 -14.27 -27.20 -7.93
C PHE A 106 -12.86 -27.76 -7.71
N ILE A 107 -12.00 -27.76 -8.74
CA ILE A 107 -10.62 -28.28 -8.66
C ILE A 107 -9.63 -27.22 -8.16
N TRP A 108 -9.78 -25.96 -8.57
CA TRP A 108 -8.84 -24.86 -8.26
C TRP A 108 -9.42 -23.70 -7.46
N GLY A 109 -10.75 -23.57 -7.37
CA GLY A 109 -11.40 -22.61 -6.47
C GLY A 109 -11.60 -23.18 -5.07
N ASP A 110 -11.91 -22.31 -4.09
CA ASP A 110 -12.37 -22.76 -2.77
C ASP A 110 -13.88 -22.51 -2.64
N PRO A 111 -14.75 -23.46 -3.03
CA PRO A 111 -16.20 -23.34 -2.89
C PRO A 111 -16.66 -23.14 -1.44
N PHE A 112 -15.78 -23.36 -0.47
CA PHE A 112 -16.03 -23.19 0.96
C PHE A 112 -15.35 -21.96 1.57
N ALA A 113 -14.77 -21.07 0.76
CA ALA A 113 -14.20 -19.80 1.25
C ALA A 113 -15.27 -18.93 1.92
N ILE A 114 -16.51 -18.96 1.42
CA ILE A 114 -17.67 -18.25 2.00
C ILE A 114 -17.91 -18.70 3.45
N ARG A 115 -17.73 -20.00 3.73
CA ARG A 115 -17.89 -20.55 5.09
C ARG A 115 -16.74 -20.12 6.01
N LEU A 116 -15.54 -19.92 5.49
CA LEU A 116 -14.41 -19.45 6.29
C LEU A 116 -14.58 -17.96 6.65
N GLU A 117 -15.08 -17.14 5.73
CA GLU A 117 -15.41 -15.74 6.03
C GLU A 117 -16.50 -15.63 7.10
N SER A 118 -17.56 -16.46 7.03
CA SER A 118 -18.59 -16.44 8.08
C SER A 118 -18.07 -16.87 9.45
N ILE A 119 -17.14 -17.82 9.51
CA ILE A 119 -16.50 -18.25 10.77
C ILE A 119 -15.62 -17.12 11.32
N ARG A 120 -14.93 -16.39 10.44
CA ARG A 120 -14.12 -15.23 10.80
C ARG A 120 -14.98 -14.08 11.35
N ASP A 121 -16.09 -13.77 10.69
CA ASP A 121 -17.02 -12.73 11.13
C ASP A 121 -17.59 -13.07 12.51
N GLN A 122 -17.96 -14.34 12.74
CA GLN A 122 -18.36 -14.83 14.05
C GLN A 122 -17.26 -14.62 15.10
N ALA A 123 -16.02 -14.99 14.80
CA ALA A 123 -14.88 -14.80 15.70
C ALA A 123 -14.65 -13.33 16.07
N GLN A 124 -14.81 -12.40 15.13
CA GLN A 124 -14.63 -10.97 15.35
C GLN A 124 -15.79 -10.34 16.14
N SER A 125 -17.01 -10.86 15.95
CA SER A 125 -18.20 -10.42 16.68
C SER A 125 -18.37 -11.08 18.05
N ALA A 126 -17.59 -12.13 18.34
CA ALA A 126 -17.68 -12.89 19.57
C ALA A 126 -17.36 -12.00 20.77
N SER A 127 -18.26 -12.01 21.74
CA SER A 127 -18.18 -11.23 22.98
C SER A 127 -18.02 -12.13 24.22
N THR A 128 -18.23 -13.44 24.07
CA THR A 128 -18.17 -14.43 25.15
C THR A 128 -17.15 -15.53 24.86
N GLN A 129 -16.63 -16.18 25.91
CA GLN A 129 -15.72 -17.31 25.75
C GLN A 129 -16.40 -18.53 25.10
N GLU A 130 -17.69 -18.74 25.36
CA GLU A 130 -18.48 -19.78 24.70
C GLU A 130 -18.55 -19.59 23.17
N GLU A 131 -18.82 -18.39 22.68
CA GLU A 131 -18.84 -18.09 21.24
C GLU A 131 -17.49 -18.37 20.57
N LEU A 132 -16.39 -18.02 21.24
CA LEU A 132 -15.04 -18.33 20.75
C LEU A 132 -14.78 -19.84 20.71
N ASN A 133 -15.30 -20.61 21.67
CA ASN A 133 -15.17 -22.07 21.67
C ASN A 133 -15.92 -22.72 20.51
N GLU A 134 -17.11 -22.23 20.17
CA GLU A 134 -17.86 -22.71 19.00
C GLU A 134 -17.09 -22.46 17.70
N VAL A 135 -16.48 -21.28 17.56
CA VAL A 135 -15.61 -20.94 16.42
C VAL A 135 -14.40 -21.88 16.36
N ILE A 136 -13.75 -22.14 17.50
CA ILE A 136 -12.62 -23.06 17.60
C ILE A 136 -13.02 -24.46 17.13
N GLU A 137 -14.16 -24.99 17.59
CA GLU A 137 -14.64 -26.32 17.22
C GLU A 137 -14.89 -26.42 15.70
N GLN A 138 -15.52 -25.39 15.12
CA GLN A 138 -15.75 -25.32 13.67
C GLN A 138 -14.44 -25.32 12.87
N LEU A 139 -13.43 -24.55 13.32
CA LEU A 139 -12.12 -24.48 12.68
C LEU A 139 -11.33 -25.78 12.84
N GLN A 140 -11.39 -26.43 14.00
CA GLN A 140 -10.76 -27.73 14.24
C GLN A 140 -11.37 -28.85 13.40
N ALA A 141 -12.71 -28.89 13.29
CA ALA A 141 -13.41 -29.84 12.44
C ALA A 141 -13.04 -29.65 10.95
N ARG A 142 -12.89 -28.39 10.53
CA ARG A 142 -12.40 -28.06 9.19
C ARG A 142 -10.95 -28.49 8.97
N ASN A 143 -10.04 -28.21 9.90
CA ASN A 143 -8.64 -28.63 9.80
C ASN A 143 -8.48 -30.16 9.78
N SER A 144 -9.34 -30.87 10.51
CA SER A 144 -9.34 -32.34 10.54
C SER A 144 -9.81 -32.95 9.22
N SER A 145 -10.80 -32.35 8.58
CA SER A 145 -11.32 -32.81 7.29
C SER A 145 -10.42 -32.40 6.10
N ARG A 146 -9.73 -31.27 6.21
CA ARG A 146 -8.81 -30.73 5.18
C ARG A 146 -7.38 -30.68 5.69
N HIS A 147 -6.66 -31.81 5.54
CA HIS A 147 -5.25 -31.88 5.91
C HIS A 147 -4.45 -30.86 5.10
N GLY A 148 -3.79 -29.91 5.79
CA GLY A 148 -2.98 -28.87 5.15
C GLY A 148 -3.72 -27.56 4.81
N ASP A 149 -4.93 -27.33 5.33
CA ASP A 149 -5.61 -26.02 5.21
C ASP A 149 -4.91 -24.96 6.09
N MET A 150 -3.93 -24.26 5.50
CA MET A 150 -3.14 -23.22 6.17
C MET A 150 -3.99 -22.03 6.61
N ALA A 151 -5.03 -21.67 5.85
CA ALA A 151 -5.86 -20.54 6.18
C ALA A 151 -6.63 -20.80 7.48
N SER A 152 -7.26 -21.97 7.58
CA SER A 152 -8.01 -22.38 8.76
C SER A 152 -7.12 -22.58 9.98
N ALA A 153 -5.89 -23.07 9.81
CA ALA A 153 -4.89 -23.14 10.89
C ALA A 153 -4.48 -21.76 11.41
N ASN A 154 -4.24 -20.79 10.53
CA ASN A 154 -3.88 -19.42 10.93
C ASN A 154 -5.04 -18.71 11.64
N TYR A 155 -6.28 -18.89 11.16
CA TYR A 155 -7.45 -18.35 11.86
C TYR A 155 -7.61 -18.97 13.24
N LEU A 156 -7.39 -20.27 13.38
CA LEU A 156 -7.46 -20.96 14.66
C LEU A 156 -6.44 -20.38 15.66
N ILE A 157 -5.21 -20.13 15.22
CA ILE A 157 -4.17 -19.45 16.02
C ILE A 157 -4.64 -18.06 16.47
N ASN A 158 -5.20 -17.26 15.57
CA ASN A 158 -5.69 -15.91 15.90
C ASN A 158 -6.83 -15.97 16.94
N VAL A 159 -7.74 -16.94 16.82
CA VAL A 159 -8.84 -17.11 17.78
C VAL A 159 -8.29 -17.54 19.14
N TYR A 160 -7.29 -18.43 19.19
CA TYR A 160 -6.62 -18.76 20.44
C TYR A 160 -5.91 -17.55 21.08
N PHE A 161 -5.30 -16.69 20.25
CA PHE A 161 -4.73 -15.42 20.72
C PHE A 161 -5.78 -14.49 21.35
N ILE A 162 -6.93 -14.32 20.69
CA ILE A 162 -8.05 -13.50 21.21
C ILE A 162 -8.59 -14.08 22.51
N LYS A 163 -8.63 -15.41 22.63
CA LYS A 163 -9.05 -16.13 23.83
C LYS A 163 -7.99 -16.11 24.94
N GLU A 164 -6.79 -15.59 24.67
CA GLU A 164 -5.62 -15.63 25.57
C GLU A 164 -5.16 -17.08 25.91
N ASP A 165 -5.52 -18.05 25.06
CA ASP A 165 -5.06 -19.45 25.17
C ASP A 165 -3.71 -19.60 24.47
N TYR A 166 -2.67 -19.01 25.08
CA TYR A 166 -1.32 -19.01 24.52
C TYR A 166 -0.69 -20.41 24.45
N GLU A 167 -1.12 -21.35 25.30
CA GLU A 167 -0.67 -22.73 25.23
C GLU A 167 -1.08 -23.37 23.90
N SER A 168 -2.34 -23.20 23.50
CA SER A 168 -2.84 -23.70 22.22
C SER A 168 -2.19 -23.01 21.03
N VAL A 169 -1.92 -21.70 21.11
CA VAL A 169 -1.16 -20.98 20.07
C VAL A 169 0.21 -21.61 19.84
N VAL A 170 1.01 -21.76 20.90
CA VAL A 170 2.36 -22.33 20.81
C VAL A 170 2.29 -23.77 20.28
N ARG A 171 1.29 -24.55 20.69
CA ARG A 171 1.07 -25.93 20.22
C ARG A 171 0.82 -25.97 18.71
N GLU A 172 -0.08 -25.14 18.19
CA GLU A 172 -0.40 -25.10 16.76
C GLU A 172 0.79 -24.66 15.89
N HIS A 173 1.58 -23.67 16.34
CA HIS A 173 2.81 -23.28 15.63
C HIS A 173 3.86 -24.41 15.62
N LYS A 174 4.04 -25.14 16.74
CA LYS A 174 4.92 -26.31 16.78
C LYS A 174 4.45 -27.42 15.83
N LEU A 175 3.13 -27.60 15.67
CA LEU A 175 2.57 -28.53 14.68
C LEU A 175 2.82 -28.07 13.24
N ALA A 176 2.69 -26.77 12.95
CA ALA A 176 3.00 -26.19 11.64
C ALA A 176 4.48 -26.35 11.27
N GLU A 177 5.40 -26.16 12.23
CA GLU A 177 6.85 -26.39 12.02
C GLU A 177 7.14 -27.86 11.66
N LYS A 178 6.53 -28.82 12.37
CA LYS A 178 6.68 -30.25 12.05
C LYS A 178 6.16 -30.63 10.66
N ARG A 179 5.18 -29.90 10.14
CA ARG A 179 4.61 -30.10 8.79
C ARG A 179 5.45 -29.42 7.70
N GLY A 180 6.48 -28.64 8.07
CA GLY A 180 7.27 -27.85 7.13
C GLY A 180 6.51 -26.65 6.56
N THR A 181 5.44 -26.21 7.24
CA THR A 181 4.58 -25.10 6.79
C THR A 181 4.80 -23.82 7.60
N ASN A 182 5.90 -23.76 8.36
CA ASN A 182 6.25 -22.60 9.18
C ASN A 182 6.70 -21.42 8.31
N SER A 183 6.41 -20.21 8.77
CA SER A 183 6.83 -18.95 8.15
C SER A 183 7.47 -18.06 9.21
N LEU A 184 8.23 -17.05 8.78
CA LEU A 184 8.84 -16.09 9.71
C LEU A 184 7.79 -15.38 10.57
N ILE A 185 6.61 -15.08 10.01
CA ILE A 185 5.49 -14.46 10.73
C ILE A 185 4.99 -15.41 11.83
N SER A 186 4.86 -16.71 11.50
CA SER A 186 4.47 -17.75 12.46
C SER A 186 5.48 -17.92 13.59
N ASP A 187 6.78 -17.77 13.33
CA ASP A 187 7.81 -17.78 14.38
C ASP A 187 7.68 -16.57 15.33
N VAL A 188 7.35 -15.39 14.80
CA VAL A 188 7.15 -14.17 15.61
C VAL A 188 5.94 -14.32 16.53
N ASP A 189 4.80 -14.76 15.99
CA ASP A 189 3.57 -14.99 16.75
C ASP A 189 3.78 -16.05 17.85
N ARG A 190 4.49 -17.14 17.52
CA ARG A 190 4.89 -18.16 18.49
C ARG A 190 5.73 -17.60 19.63
N VAL A 191 6.73 -16.76 19.33
CA VAL A 191 7.58 -16.15 20.37
C VAL A 191 6.74 -15.25 21.27
N GLN A 192 5.85 -14.43 20.69
CA GLN A 192 4.96 -13.58 21.48
C GLN A 192 4.07 -14.41 22.41
N ALA A 193 3.41 -15.46 21.91
CA ALA A 193 2.57 -16.32 22.74
C ALA A 193 3.38 -17.06 23.81
N ALA A 194 4.55 -17.58 23.48
CA ALA A 194 5.43 -18.24 24.44
C ALA A 194 5.87 -17.26 25.54
N PHE A 195 6.15 -16.00 25.18
CA PHE A 195 6.50 -14.95 26.13
C PHE A 195 5.39 -14.67 27.14
N GLU A 196 4.13 -14.59 26.68
CA GLU A 196 2.97 -14.42 27.57
C GLU A 196 2.75 -15.66 28.46
N LEU A 197 2.87 -16.86 27.87
CA LEU A 197 2.71 -18.14 28.58
C LEU A 197 3.75 -18.34 29.69
N ASP A 198 5.01 -18.02 29.41
CA ASP A 198 6.15 -18.21 30.32
C ASP A 198 6.31 -17.05 31.33
N GLY A 199 5.30 -16.17 31.44
CA GLY A 199 5.27 -15.07 32.40
C GLY A 199 6.28 -13.96 32.09
N TYR A 200 6.31 -13.51 30.84
CA TYR A 200 7.19 -12.46 30.30
C TYR A 200 8.68 -12.83 30.33
N ARG A 201 8.98 -14.09 29.99
CA ARG A 201 10.34 -14.63 29.92
C ARG A 201 10.54 -15.43 28.65
N ILE A 202 11.66 -15.19 27.97
CA ILE A 202 12.16 -16.00 26.87
C ILE A 202 12.97 -17.14 27.48
N THR A 203 12.41 -18.34 27.39
CA THR A 203 13.05 -19.61 27.78
C THR A 203 14.07 -20.06 26.72
N ASP A 204 14.94 -21.01 27.07
CA ASP A 204 15.96 -21.53 26.14
C ASP A 204 15.35 -22.10 24.85
N GLU A 205 14.16 -22.71 24.92
CA GLU A 205 13.43 -23.19 23.74
C GLU A 205 13.00 -22.03 22.84
N THR A 206 12.49 -20.96 23.43
CA THR A 206 12.03 -19.76 22.71
C THR A 206 13.21 -18.96 22.17
N GLN A 207 14.35 -18.95 22.86
CA GLN A 207 15.58 -18.27 22.43
C GLN A 207 16.08 -18.78 21.08
N ILE A 208 15.98 -20.09 20.82
CA ILE A 208 16.35 -20.68 19.52
C ILE A 208 15.54 -20.06 18.36
N VAL A 209 14.26 -19.78 18.61
CA VAL A 209 13.37 -19.15 17.60
C VAL A 209 13.69 -17.67 17.47
N VAL A 210 13.91 -16.98 18.60
CA VAL A 210 14.35 -15.58 18.62
C VAL A 210 15.63 -15.40 17.80
N ASP A 211 16.64 -16.23 18.02
CA ASP A 211 17.92 -16.16 17.31
C ASP A 211 17.75 -16.38 15.80
N ARG A 212 16.85 -17.30 15.42
CA ARG A 212 16.49 -17.55 14.01
C ARG A 212 15.82 -16.35 13.36
N ILE A 213 14.93 -15.65 14.08
CA ILE A 213 14.27 -14.44 13.60
C ILE A 213 15.31 -13.33 13.43
N LEU A 214 16.14 -13.10 14.45
CA LEU A 214 17.16 -12.03 14.44
C LEU A 214 18.29 -12.29 13.44
N ALA A 215 18.57 -13.55 13.09
CA ALA A 215 19.50 -13.88 12.01
C ALA A 215 19.01 -13.40 10.62
N GLN A 216 17.68 -13.31 10.42
CA GLN A 216 17.07 -12.84 9.18
C GLN A 216 16.73 -11.35 9.23
N ILE A 217 16.16 -10.90 10.35
CA ILE A 217 15.76 -9.51 10.60
C ILE A 217 16.40 -9.08 11.93
N PRO A 218 17.65 -8.59 11.91
CA PRO A 218 18.40 -8.24 13.12
C PRO A 218 17.67 -7.26 14.03
N ASP A 219 16.95 -6.30 13.45
CA ASP A 219 16.28 -5.24 14.20
C ASP A 219 14.75 -5.42 14.23
N HIS A 220 14.24 -6.65 14.25
CA HIS A 220 12.80 -6.91 14.27
C HIS A 220 12.09 -6.20 15.45
N PRO A 221 11.15 -5.26 15.23
CA PRO A 221 10.62 -4.40 16.28
C PRO A 221 9.98 -5.15 17.46
N LEU A 222 9.12 -6.14 17.19
CA LEU A 222 8.45 -6.88 18.27
C LEU A 222 9.45 -7.67 19.12
N ILE A 223 10.36 -8.40 18.50
CA ILE A 223 11.37 -9.20 19.21
C ILE A 223 12.27 -8.31 20.07
N LEU A 224 12.69 -7.14 19.57
CA LEU A 224 13.42 -6.16 20.37
C LEU A 224 12.60 -5.65 21.56
N GLN A 225 11.28 -5.45 21.40
CA GLN A 225 10.40 -5.07 22.51
C GLN A 225 10.36 -6.15 23.60
N LEU A 226 10.17 -7.42 23.22
CA LEU A 226 10.11 -8.53 24.18
C LEU A 226 11.44 -8.71 24.92
N LEU A 227 12.56 -8.67 24.19
CA LEU A 227 13.91 -8.75 24.77
C LEU A 227 14.21 -7.56 25.70
N ALA A 228 13.79 -6.35 25.33
CA ALA A 228 13.92 -5.17 26.16
C ALA A 228 13.12 -5.31 27.47
N LEU A 229 11.85 -5.73 27.37
CA LEU A 229 10.96 -5.91 28.53
C LEU A 229 11.51 -6.96 29.50
N GLN A 230 11.95 -8.12 28.98
CA GLN A 230 12.58 -9.15 29.81
C GLN A 230 13.86 -8.65 30.46
N SER A 231 14.76 -8.03 29.69
CA SER A 231 16.04 -7.55 30.21
C SER A 231 15.82 -6.52 31.31
N TYR A 232 14.84 -5.64 31.13
CA TYR A 232 14.40 -4.69 32.16
C TYR A 232 13.86 -5.40 33.41
N ALA A 233 12.99 -6.41 33.25
CA ALA A 233 12.44 -7.19 34.36
C ALA A 233 13.51 -7.97 35.14
N LEU A 234 14.59 -8.39 34.47
CA LEU A 234 15.73 -9.06 35.08
C LEU A 234 16.77 -8.08 35.67
N ASN A 235 16.52 -6.76 35.62
CA ASN A 235 17.48 -5.71 35.97
C ASN A 235 18.79 -5.74 35.15
N ASP A 236 18.80 -6.39 33.98
CA ASP A 236 19.90 -6.31 33.01
C ASP A 236 19.76 -5.01 32.20
N PHE A 237 20.03 -3.89 32.87
CA PHE A 237 19.87 -2.54 32.34
C PHE A 237 20.75 -2.29 31.10
N SER A 238 21.90 -2.95 30.99
CA SER A 238 22.79 -2.84 29.83
C SER A 238 22.12 -3.37 28.57
N LYS A 239 21.62 -4.61 28.61
CA LYS A 239 20.90 -5.21 27.46
C LYS A 239 19.57 -4.55 27.19
N ALA A 240 18.83 -4.19 28.25
CA ALA A 240 17.57 -3.46 28.11
C ALA A 240 17.79 -2.17 27.31
N ARG A 241 18.83 -1.39 27.65
CA ARG A 241 19.15 -0.18 26.92
C ARG A 241 19.49 -0.45 25.45
N GLU A 242 20.34 -1.44 25.19
CA GLU A 242 20.73 -1.81 23.83
C GLU A 242 19.51 -2.11 22.95
N PHE A 243 18.61 -2.97 23.42
CA PHE A 243 17.40 -3.34 22.67
C PHE A 243 16.45 -2.16 22.48
N ILE A 244 16.26 -1.32 23.51
CA ILE A 244 15.39 -0.15 23.41
C ILE A 244 15.96 0.90 22.44
N GLU A 245 17.27 1.17 22.48
CA GLU A 245 17.88 2.12 21.55
C GLU A 245 17.82 1.62 20.10
N ARG A 246 18.01 0.32 19.87
CA ARG A 246 17.81 -0.30 18.54
C ARG A 246 16.37 -0.22 18.07
N LEU A 247 15.41 -0.36 18.98
CA LEU A 247 13.98 -0.22 18.71
C LEU A 247 13.60 1.22 18.34
N LEU A 248 13.99 2.21 19.17
CA LEU A 248 13.59 3.61 18.99
C LEU A 248 14.31 4.32 17.83
N ARG A 249 15.38 3.72 17.29
CA ARG A 249 16.04 4.17 16.06
C ARG A 249 15.18 3.95 14.80
N GLN A 250 14.18 3.09 14.88
CA GLN A 250 13.32 2.68 13.77
C GLN A 250 12.02 3.50 13.70
N PRO A 251 11.31 3.52 12.55
CA PRO A 251 10.02 4.20 12.41
C PRO A 251 8.91 3.42 13.15
N VAL A 252 8.98 3.35 14.47
CA VAL A 252 7.98 2.68 15.32
C VAL A 252 6.81 3.62 15.60
N GLY A 253 5.63 3.05 15.83
CA GLY A 253 4.42 3.81 16.14
C GLY A 253 4.51 4.52 17.49
N GLN A 254 3.75 5.60 17.64
CA GLN A 254 3.75 6.47 18.83
C GLN A 254 3.56 5.70 20.15
N ARG A 255 2.67 4.70 20.18
CA ARG A 255 2.42 3.88 21.37
C ARG A 255 3.67 3.15 21.87
N VAL A 256 4.54 2.71 20.96
CA VAL A 256 5.80 2.04 21.30
C VAL A 256 6.76 3.04 21.93
N VAL A 257 6.86 4.24 21.36
CA VAL A 257 7.69 5.33 21.91
C VAL A 257 7.23 5.69 23.32
N GLU A 258 5.93 5.92 23.52
CA GLU A 258 5.35 6.26 24.82
C GLU A 258 5.56 5.18 25.89
N LEU A 259 5.59 3.91 25.49
CA LEU A 259 5.86 2.79 26.39
C LEU A 259 7.35 2.74 26.79
N PHE A 260 8.26 2.87 25.83
CA PHE A 260 9.67 2.58 26.04
C PHE A 260 10.52 3.80 26.44
N ASP A 261 10.14 5.04 26.12
CA ASP A 261 10.88 6.23 26.55
C ASP A 261 10.98 6.37 28.10
N PRO A 262 9.89 6.15 28.87
CA PRO A 262 9.97 6.17 30.33
C PRO A 262 10.76 4.98 30.91
N ILE A 263 10.76 3.83 30.24
CA ILE A 263 11.56 2.66 30.64
C ILE A 263 13.03 2.99 30.41
N LEU A 264 13.39 3.49 29.23
CA LEU A 264 14.74 3.89 28.88
C LEU A 264 15.29 4.97 29.82
N SER A 265 14.47 5.95 30.20
CA SER A 265 14.85 6.98 31.17
C SER A 265 15.25 6.36 32.52
N ARG A 266 14.48 5.37 33.00
CA ARG A 266 14.78 4.63 34.24
C ARG A 266 16.01 3.73 34.09
N VAL A 267 16.16 3.07 32.94
CA VAL A 267 17.35 2.27 32.62
C VAL A 267 18.59 3.15 32.68
N ASN A 268 18.58 4.30 32.00
CA ASN A 268 19.69 5.26 31.98
C ASN A 268 20.02 5.78 33.37
N SER A 269 19.01 6.09 34.21
CA SER A 269 19.26 6.55 35.59
C SER A 269 19.94 5.49 36.48
N ASN A 270 19.69 4.21 36.25
CA ASN A 270 20.33 3.13 37.01
C ASN A 270 21.76 2.83 36.53
N LEU A 271 22.09 3.19 35.29
CA LEU A 271 23.43 3.03 34.71
C LEU A 271 24.41 4.14 35.11
N GLU A 272 23.93 5.19 35.81
CA GLU A 272 24.68 6.44 36.02
C GLU A 272 26.01 6.31 36.77
N ALA A 273 26.21 5.24 37.54
CA ALA A 273 27.40 5.07 38.37
C ALA A 273 28.63 4.52 37.61
N ASP A 274 28.47 3.91 36.44
CA ASP A 274 29.53 3.06 35.84
C ASP A 274 29.75 3.26 34.32
N HIS A 275 29.07 4.23 33.70
CA HIS A 275 29.10 4.40 32.23
C HIS A 275 29.85 5.66 31.81
N VAL A 276 30.74 5.52 30.82
CA VAL A 276 31.49 6.61 30.17
C VAL A 276 30.67 7.16 29.01
N GLY A 277 30.30 8.44 29.06
CA GLY A 277 29.52 9.06 27.98
C GLY A 277 29.09 10.50 28.26
N VAL A 278 28.26 11.05 27.38
CA VAL A 278 27.68 12.38 27.50
C VAL A 278 26.19 12.28 27.76
N ARG A 279 25.73 12.84 28.89
CA ARG A 279 24.30 12.98 29.18
C ARG A 279 23.77 14.26 28.54
N VAL A 280 22.63 14.16 27.88
CA VAL A 280 22.00 15.28 27.18
C VAL A 280 20.58 15.45 27.70
N ASN A 281 20.32 16.57 28.38
CA ASN A 281 18.99 17.01 28.76
C ASN A 281 18.50 18.00 27.71
N LEU A 282 17.70 17.51 26.77
CA LEU A 282 17.17 18.32 25.67
C LEU A 282 15.72 18.69 25.94
N HIS A 283 15.44 19.99 26.03
CA HIS A 283 14.07 20.49 26.10
C HIS A 283 13.63 20.98 24.73
N ILE A 284 12.51 20.44 24.23
CA ILE A 284 11.94 20.76 22.92
C ILE A 284 10.64 21.53 23.10
N GLU A 285 10.54 22.68 22.42
CA GLU A 285 9.37 23.54 22.39
C GLU A 285 8.96 23.86 20.95
N ASN A 286 7.68 24.19 20.74
CA ASN A 286 7.15 24.72 19.48
C ASN A 286 7.59 23.93 18.23
N LEU A 287 7.15 22.68 18.08
CA LEU A 287 7.39 21.92 16.84
C LEU A 287 6.59 22.53 15.68
N ARG A 288 7.26 22.75 14.53
CA ARG A 288 6.61 23.22 13.30
C ARG A 288 5.69 22.16 12.72
N THR A 289 6.05 20.88 12.85
CA THR A 289 5.24 19.75 12.38
C THR A 289 5.14 18.64 13.41
N PRO A 290 4.00 17.94 13.50
CA PRO A 290 3.93 16.72 14.28
C PRO A 290 4.83 15.64 13.65
N HIS A 291 5.14 14.60 14.42
CA HIS A 291 5.82 13.39 13.94
C HIS A 291 7.25 13.56 13.38
N GLN A 292 7.95 14.64 13.73
CA GLN A 292 9.34 14.84 13.31
C GLN A 292 10.30 13.84 13.95
N TRP A 293 11.43 13.61 13.30
CA TRP A 293 12.56 12.89 13.85
C TRP A 293 13.43 13.81 14.70
N LEU A 294 13.63 13.43 15.95
CA LEU A 294 14.69 14.00 16.79
C LEU A 294 15.95 13.15 16.61
N THR A 295 17.02 13.77 16.14
CA THR A 295 18.36 13.17 16.07
C THR A 295 19.31 13.96 16.96
N VAL A 296 19.97 13.28 17.89
CA VAL A 296 21.03 13.87 18.72
C VAL A 296 22.31 13.12 18.45
N PHE A 297 23.36 13.84 18.08
CA PHE A 297 24.62 13.22 17.67
C PHE A 297 25.84 13.97 18.15
N ALA A 298 26.95 13.24 18.29
CA ALA A 298 28.24 13.79 18.69
C ALA A 298 29.13 14.03 17.47
N HIS A 299 29.67 15.23 17.35
CA HIS A 299 30.62 15.66 16.32
C HIS A 299 32.00 15.91 16.92
N THR A 300 33.03 15.59 16.14
CA THR A 300 34.45 15.71 16.50
C THR A 300 35.07 16.95 15.83
N ASP A 301 36.24 17.39 16.29
CA ASP A 301 36.91 18.60 15.77
C ASP A 301 37.54 18.43 14.38
N ASP A 302 37.72 17.20 13.94
CA ASP A 302 38.23 16.83 12.61
C ASP A 302 37.22 17.06 11.46
N GLY A 303 35.98 17.47 11.77
CA GLY A 303 34.94 17.67 10.75
C GLY A 303 34.39 16.36 10.16
N SER A 304 34.75 15.21 10.74
CA SER A 304 34.32 13.90 10.24
C SER A 304 32.84 13.60 10.53
N ALA A 305 32.34 12.52 9.93
CA ALA A 305 30.99 12.04 10.17
C ALA A 305 30.69 11.86 11.66
N PRO A 306 29.43 12.04 12.10
CA PRO A 306 29.06 11.89 13.50
C PRO A 306 29.52 10.55 14.09
N ILE A 307 30.02 10.58 15.32
CA ILE A 307 30.59 9.38 15.95
C ILE A 307 29.54 8.54 16.66
N ALA A 308 28.58 9.18 17.32
CA ALA A 308 27.52 8.55 18.09
C ALA A 308 26.20 9.25 17.79
N VAL A 309 25.11 8.48 17.65
CA VAL A 309 23.80 8.99 17.22
C VAL A 309 22.67 8.30 17.98
N VAL A 310 21.83 9.12 18.58
CA VAL A 310 20.55 8.74 19.19
C VAL A 310 19.43 9.30 18.32
N ARG A 311 18.40 8.50 18.05
CA ARG A 311 17.22 8.91 17.27
C ARG A 311 15.95 8.61 18.04
N ARG A 312 14.98 9.51 17.92
CA ARG A 312 13.60 9.31 18.37
C ARG A 312 12.66 9.64 17.21
N ALA A 313 11.89 8.65 16.79
CA ALA A 313 10.77 8.86 15.89
C ALA A 313 9.65 9.62 16.62
N ASN A 314 8.84 10.37 15.89
CA ASN A 314 7.66 11.04 16.40
C ASN A 314 7.90 11.96 17.61
N ALA A 315 8.92 12.80 17.54
CA ALA A 315 9.24 13.74 18.60
C ALA A 315 8.04 14.64 18.95
N THR A 316 7.79 14.78 20.25
CA THR A 316 6.79 15.68 20.83
C THR A 316 7.47 16.76 21.70
N PRO A 317 6.80 17.91 21.96
CA PRO A 317 7.33 18.90 22.88
C PRO A 317 7.49 18.31 24.29
N GLY A 318 8.61 18.59 24.95
CA GLY A 318 8.93 17.99 26.24
C GLY A 318 10.43 17.90 26.50
N THR A 319 10.78 17.23 27.60
CA THR A 319 12.18 17.03 28.00
C THR A 319 12.60 15.60 27.70
N TYR A 320 13.70 15.45 26.97
CA TYR A 320 14.34 14.19 26.63
C TYR A 320 15.63 14.06 27.42
N ALA A 321 15.73 12.99 28.21
CA ALA A 321 16.96 12.59 28.89
C ALA A 321 17.67 11.53 28.04
N LEU A 322 18.71 11.94 27.32
CA LEU A 322 19.44 11.10 26.37
C LEU A 322 20.84 10.80 26.89
N LEU A 323 21.35 9.61 26.58
CA LEU A 323 22.71 9.20 26.91
C LEU A 323 23.44 8.84 25.61
N LEU A 324 24.49 9.58 25.29
CA LEU A 324 25.39 9.26 24.19
C LEU A 324 26.62 8.58 24.77
N ASP A 325 26.87 7.34 24.37
CA ASP A 325 28.02 6.56 24.77
C ASP A 325 28.43 5.57 23.66
N ASP A 326 29.24 4.58 24.03
CA ASP A 326 29.80 3.64 23.08
C ASP A 326 28.75 2.73 22.43
N ILE A 327 27.62 2.43 23.08
CA ILE A 327 26.55 1.58 22.51
C ILE A 327 25.89 2.24 21.30
N VAL A 328 25.79 3.57 21.32
CA VAL A 328 25.16 4.34 20.23
C VAL A 328 26.19 4.89 19.23
N SER A 329 27.43 4.40 19.29
CA SER A 329 28.47 4.73 18.31
C SER A 329 28.16 4.11 16.93
N MET A 330 28.40 4.88 15.87
CA MET A 330 28.03 4.50 14.50
C MET A 330 29.00 3.50 13.86
N VAL A 331 30.28 3.54 14.26
CA VAL A 331 31.35 2.76 13.64
C VAL A 331 31.92 1.80 14.68
N PRO A 332 31.87 0.47 14.44
CA PRO A 332 32.48 -0.50 15.34
C PRO A 332 33.97 -0.20 15.58
N GLY A 333 34.38 -0.11 16.83
CA GLY A 333 35.76 0.18 17.23
C GLY A 333 36.16 1.66 17.19
N ARG A 334 35.30 2.57 16.73
CA ARG A 334 35.47 4.02 16.86
C ARG A 334 34.44 4.52 17.89
N ASN A 335 34.82 4.39 19.15
CA ASN A 335 33.93 4.61 20.31
C ASN A 335 33.94 6.07 20.75
N LEU A 336 32.81 6.57 21.25
CA LEU A 336 32.69 7.93 21.79
C LEU A 336 33.69 8.18 22.93
N SER A 337 33.90 7.19 23.80
CA SER A 337 34.82 7.26 24.94
C SER A 337 36.29 7.50 24.57
N SER A 338 36.68 7.23 23.32
CA SER A 338 38.06 7.39 22.83
C SER A 338 38.44 8.83 22.46
N PHE A 339 37.48 9.76 22.47
CA PHE A 339 37.68 11.15 22.07
C PHE A 339 37.86 12.07 23.27
N ASP A 340 38.81 13.01 23.19
CA ASP A 340 39.07 14.00 24.24
C ASP A 340 37.93 15.01 24.40
N ARG A 341 37.32 15.41 23.28
CA ARG A 341 36.22 16.37 23.24
C ARG A 341 35.30 16.13 22.06
N VAL A 342 34.02 16.36 22.27
CA VAL A 342 32.97 16.31 21.24
C VAL A 342 32.00 17.47 21.43
N ALA A 343 31.37 17.91 20.35
CA ALA A 343 30.22 18.81 20.41
C ALA A 343 28.94 18.01 20.16
N ILE A 344 27.90 18.25 20.95
CA ILE A 344 26.61 17.60 20.80
C ILE A 344 25.72 18.47 19.94
N VAL A 345 25.16 17.88 18.89
CA VAL A 345 24.20 18.53 17.99
C VAL A 345 22.86 17.85 18.16
N ALA A 346 21.83 18.63 18.46
CA ALA A 346 20.44 18.17 18.45
C ALA A 346 19.72 18.75 17.25
N ARG A 347 19.02 17.91 16.51
CA ARG A 347 18.35 18.26 15.26
C ARG A 347 16.93 17.68 15.22
N LEU A 348 15.99 18.50 14.80
CA LEU A 348 14.64 18.11 14.41
C LEU A 348 14.53 18.14 12.89
N SER A 349 14.03 17.07 12.29
CA SER A 349 13.90 16.92 10.84
C SER A 349 12.62 16.18 10.46
N PRO A 350 12.02 16.48 9.29
CA PRO A 350 10.95 15.64 8.73
C PRO A 350 11.40 14.21 8.43
N SER A 351 12.70 14.00 8.15
CA SER A 351 13.27 12.71 7.78
C SER A 351 14.29 12.21 8.82
N SER A 352 14.47 10.89 8.88
CA SER A 352 15.48 10.25 9.76
C SER A 352 16.92 10.43 9.26
N ASN A 353 17.12 11.04 8.09
CA ASN A 353 18.43 11.18 7.47
C ASN A 353 19.18 12.40 8.03
N VAL A 354 20.34 12.17 8.64
CA VAL A 354 21.21 13.22 9.21
C VAL A 354 21.90 14.06 8.11
N ALA A 355 21.83 13.66 6.84
CA ALA A 355 22.30 14.50 5.73
C ALA A 355 21.22 15.47 5.22
N ASP A 356 19.95 15.29 5.62
CA ASP A 356 18.84 16.13 5.18
C ASP A 356 18.74 17.36 6.12
N VAL A 357 19.31 18.48 5.66
CA VAL A 357 19.44 19.71 6.46
C VAL A 357 18.49 20.81 6.00
N ALA A 358 17.89 20.68 4.80
CA ALA A 358 17.19 21.78 4.13
C ALA A 358 15.95 22.27 4.89
N GLN A 359 15.34 21.43 5.73
CA GLN A 359 14.16 21.77 6.53
C GLN A 359 14.34 21.46 8.02
N ALA A 360 15.57 21.24 8.47
CA ALA A 360 15.84 20.82 9.84
C ALA A 360 16.15 22.00 10.77
N SER A 361 15.57 22.03 11.97
CA SER A 361 16.04 22.91 13.05
C SER A 361 17.16 22.23 13.81
N GLN A 362 18.25 22.94 14.10
CA GLN A 362 19.36 22.38 14.87
C GLN A 362 19.97 23.37 15.85
N ILE A 363 20.53 22.82 16.93
CA ILE A 363 21.33 23.53 17.92
C ILE A 363 22.58 22.70 18.24
N GLN A 364 23.64 23.37 18.68
CA GLN A 364 24.90 22.73 19.04
C GLN A 364 25.35 23.18 20.43
N SER A 365 25.90 22.26 21.22
CA SER A 365 26.50 22.52 22.52
C SER A 365 27.92 23.09 22.39
N GLY A 366 28.47 23.57 23.51
CA GLY A 366 29.92 23.70 23.64
C GLY A 366 30.62 22.33 23.58
N TRP A 367 31.95 22.36 23.45
CA TRP A 367 32.78 21.16 23.52
C TRP A 367 32.73 20.55 24.92
N VAL A 368 32.51 19.23 24.99
CA VAL A 368 32.48 18.47 26.24
C VAL A 368 33.33 17.22 26.13
N SER A 369 33.87 16.76 27.26
CA SER A 369 34.62 15.52 27.32
C SER A 369 33.71 14.34 27.65
N PRO A 370 33.64 13.29 26.80
CA PRO A 370 32.91 12.06 27.10
C PRO A 370 33.46 11.32 28.33
N SER A 371 34.78 11.35 28.54
CA SER A 371 35.44 10.62 29.64
C SER A 371 35.16 11.19 31.03
N SER A 372 34.67 12.44 31.11
CA SER A 372 34.29 13.08 32.38
C SER A 372 32.81 12.92 32.74
N ASN A 373 32.05 12.08 32.02
CA ASN A 373 30.60 11.92 32.24
C ASN A 373 29.81 13.23 32.19
N ALA A 374 30.18 14.10 31.24
CA ALA A 374 29.64 15.44 31.13
C ALA A 374 28.12 15.43 30.91
N THR A 375 27.43 16.40 31.53
CA THR A 375 26.01 16.65 31.32
C THR A 375 25.83 17.95 30.54
N VAL A 376 25.09 17.88 29.45
CA VAL A 376 24.79 18.98 28.54
C VAL A 376 23.29 19.27 28.61
N SER A 377 22.93 20.51 28.92
CA SER A 377 21.54 20.96 28.87
C SER A 377 21.32 21.83 27.64
N MET A 378 20.32 21.49 26.83
CA MET A 378 20.04 22.11 25.54
C MET A 378 18.56 22.45 25.44
N ARG A 379 18.24 23.56 24.76
CA ARG A 379 16.86 23.97 24.50
C ARG A 379 16.69 24.24 23.02
N LEU A 380 15.86 23.44 22.37
CA LEU A 380 15.54 23.53 20.95
C LEU A 380 14.09 23.98 20.81
N SER A 381 13.88 25.20 20.31
CA SER A 381 12.56 25.65 19.89
C SER A 381 12.63 25.87 18.39
N GLU A 382 11.72 25.27 17.63
CA GLU A 382 11.56 25.71 16.25
C GLU A 382 10.83 27.06 16.29
N SER A 383 11.46 28.12 15.79
CA SER A 383 10.72 29.35 15.51
C SER A 383 10.10 29.18 14.13
N VAL A 384 8.90 29.74 13.95
CA VAL A 384 8.48 30.09 12.59
C VAL A 384 9.58 30.97 12.03
N ALA A 385 10.17 30.58 10.90
CA ALA A 385 11.18 31.41 10.27
C ALA A 385 10.51 32.75 9.96
N SER A 386 11.18 33.86 10.25
CA SER A 386 10.59 35.21 10.15
C SER A 386 10.11 35.56 8.74
N ASP A 387 10.46 34.75 7.76
CA ASP A 387 10.12 34.80 6.34
C ASP A 387 9.07 33.75 5.91
N SER A 388 8.41 33.08 6.87
CA SER A 388 7.37 32.07 6.60
C SER A 388 6.14 32.20 7.49
N ILE A 389 5.01 31.62 7.07
CA ILE A 389 3.79 31.48 7.88
C ILE A 389 3.62 30.00 8.23
N ALA A 390 3.57 29.66 9.53
CA ALA A 390 3.28 28.30 9.96
C ALA A 390 1.77 28.05 9.97
N VAL A 391 1.33 26.95 9.36
CA VAL A 391 -0.07 26.61 9.15
C VAL A 391 -0.31 25.17 9.61
N THR A 392 -1.22 24.99 10.57
CA THR A 392 -1.74 23.67 10.96
C THR A 392 -3.11 23.47 10.32
N VAL A 393 -3.32 22.36 9.62
CA VAL A 393 -4.58 22.02 8.94
C VAL A 393 -5.14 20.73 9.53
N ALA A 394 -6.42 20.73 9.88
CA ALA A 394 -7.12 19.57 10.40
C ALA A 394 -8.51 19.43 9.77
N LEU A 395 -8.97 18.19 9.61
CA LEU A 395 -10.32 17.87 9.16
C LEU A 395 -11.26 17.69 10.36
N ASN A 396 -12.42 18.33 10.32
CA ASN A 396 -13.42 18.16 11.36
C ASN A 396 -13.96 16.72 11.35
N GLN A 397 -14.01 16.08 12.52
CA GLN A 397 -14.43 14.68 12.70
C GLN A 397 -15.86 14.38 12.18
N GLY A 398 -16.71 15.40 12.04
CA GLY A 398 -18.06 15.26 11.50
C GLY A 398 -18.15 15.20 9.97
N LEU A 399 -17.05 15.41 9.25
CA LEU A 399 -17.01 15.45 7.79
C LEU A 399 -16.25 14.24 7.22
N LYS A 400 -16.69 13.76 6.06
CA LYS A 400 -16.05 12.65 5.34
C LYS A 400 -15.35 13.17 4.09
N ALA A 401 -14.11 12.73 3.89
CA ALA A 401 -13.34 12.90 2.67
C ALA A 401 -12.57 11.59 2.42
N GLU A 402 -12.27 11.26 1.16
CA GLU A 402 -11.44 10.09 0.85
C GLU A 402 -9.96 10.42 1.10
N ASP A 403 -9.18 9.43 1.54
CA ASP A 403 -7.80 9.62 2.01
C ASP A 403 -6.87 10.18 0.92
N ASP A 404 -7.12 9.89 -0.36
CA ASP A 404 -6.31 10.32 -1.50
C ASP A 404 -6.73 11.69 -2.07
N TRP A 405 -7.80 12.29 -1.55
CA TRP A 405 -8.26 13.61 -2.00
C TRP A 405 -7.19 14.67 -1.71
N PRO A 406 -6.89 15.55 -2.68
CA PRO A 406 -5.92 16.61 -2.47
C PRO A 406 -6.49 17.71 -1.59
N VAL A 407 -5.63 18.21 -0.70
CA VAL A 407 -5.87 19.38 0.15
C VAL A 407 -4.95 20.50 -0.33
N PHE A 408 -5.54 21.61 -0.75
CA PHE A 408 -4.85 22.81 -1.19
C PHE A 408 -4.84 23.84 -0.06
N ILE A 409 -3.66 24.24 0.38
CA ILE A 409 -3.44 25.36 1.30
C ILE A 409 -3.11 26.57 0.43
N ILE A 410 -3.98 27.57 0.45
CA ILE A 410 -3.98 28.68 -0.49
C ILE A 410 -3.78 29.97 0.30
N GLY A 411 -2.79 30.77 -0.12
CA GLY A 411 -2.62 32.16 0.34
C GLY A 411 -2.87 33.14 -0.80
N ARG A 412 -3.66 34.18 -0.54
CA ARG A 412 -3.99 35.24 -1.50
C ARG A 412 -3.83 36.63 -0.90
N ARG A 413 -3.60 37.64 -1.75
CA ARG A 413 -3.60 39.04 -1.31
C ARG A 413 -4.99 39.42 -0.79
N ILE A 414 -5.02 40.18 0.29
CA ILE A 414 -6.27 40.72 0.85
C ILE A 414 -6.87 41.72 -0.16
N ASP A 415 -8.20 41.66 -0.32
CA ASP A 415 -9.01 42.59 -1.12
C ASP A 415 -8.57 42.77 -2.59
N THR A 416 -7.76 41.84 -3.13
CA THR A 416 -7.29 41.87 -4.51
C THR A 416 -7.79 40.62 -5.24
N PRO A 417 -8.71 40.75 -6.23
CA PRO A 417 -9.07 39.65 -7.10
C PRO A 417 -7.84 39.21 -7.91
N GLY A 418 -7.58 37.91 -7.98
CA GLY A 418 -6.45 37.39 -8.73
C GLY A 418 -6.15 35.93 -8.44
N PRO A 419 -5.17 35.34 -9.16
CA PRO A 419 -4.68 34.01 -8.87
C PRO A 419 -4.08 33.94 -7.46
N PRO A 420 -4.04 32.75 -6.84
CA PRO A 420 -3.40 32.59 -5.54
C PRO A 420 -1.92 32.92 -5.61
N LEU A 421 -1.42 33.54 -4.55
CA LEU A 421 -0.01 33.94 -4.42
C LEU A 421 0.86 32.71 -4.13
N VAL A 422 0.40 31.89 -3.19
CA VAL A 422 1.09 30.72 -2.68
C VAL A 422 0.10 29.56 -2.64
N VAL A 423 0.50 28.40 -3.13
CA VAL A 423 -0.33 27.19 -3.10
C VAL A 423 0.54 26.01 -2.70
N LYS A 424 0.14 25.31 -1.66
CA LYS A 424 0.75 24.04 -1.24
C LYS A 424 -0.28 22.93 -1.32
N ARG A 425 0.13 21.77 -1.85
CA ARG A 425 -0.74 20.60 -2.02
C ARG A 425 -0.28 19.47 -1.10
N VAL A 426 -1.21 18.92 -0.33
CA VAL A 426 -1.04 17.72 0.52
C VAL A 426 -2.23 16.78 0.29
N GLN A 427 -2.29 15.63 0.96
CA GLN A 427 -3.43 14.68 0.88
C GLN A 427 -4.24 14.65 2.17
N VAL A 428 -5.49 14.17 2.10
CA VAL A 428 -6.34 14.00 3.30
C VAL A 428 -5.72 13.00 4.28
N SER A 429 -5.06 11.95 3.79
CA SER A 429 -4.32 10.98 4.60
C SER A 429 -3.21 11.59 5.46
N ASP A 430 -2.73 12.78 5.09
CA ASP A 430 -1.68 13.48 5.83
C ASP A 430 -2.25 14.30 6.99
N LEU A 431 -3.58 14.48 7.08
CA LEU A 431 -4.22 15.30 8.10
C LEU A 431 -4.35 14.55 9.45
N PRO A 432 -4.19 15.24 10.60
CA PRO A 432 -3.82 16.64 10.73
C PRO A 432 -2.34 16.89 10.40
N ILE A 433 -2.07 17.95 9.65
CA ILE A 433 -0.72 18.31 9.20
C ILE A 433 -0.37 19.72 9.66
N SER A 434 0.92 19.98 9.90
CA SER A 434 1.43 21.34 9.98
C SER A 434 2.52 21.55 8.94
N LEU A 435 2.61 22.75 8.38
CA LEU A 435 3.51 23.11 7.29
C LEU A 435 3.85 24.61 7.33
N SER A 436 4.84 25.02 6.56
CA SER A 436 5.15 26.44 6.34
C SER A 436 4.76 26.87 4.92
N LEU A 437 4.25 28.10 4.81
CA LEU A 437 4.10 28.84 3.55
C LEU A 437 5.20 29.89 3.47
N SER A 438 5.95 29.89 2.37
CA SER A 438 7.10 30.78 2.16
C SER A 438 7.18 31.26 0.71
N ALA A 439 8.18 32.09 0.39
CA ALA A 439 8.48 32.51 -0.98
C ALA A 439 8.72 31.32 -1.95
N ASN A 440 9.23 30.19 -1.45
CA ASN A 440 9.48 28.99 -2.26
C ASN A 440 8.20 28.29 -2.72
N ASP A 441 7.07 28.57 -2.09
CA ASP A 441 5.77 27.96 -2.40
C ASP A 441 4.95 28.86 -3.37
N THR A 442 5.56 29.93 -3.90
CA THR A 442 4.89 30.89 -4.81
C THR A 442 4.75 30.34 -6.23
N MET A 443 3.64 30.68 -6.90
CA MET A 443 3.31 30.15 -8.24
C MET A 443 4.10 30.82 -9.38
N LEU A 444 4.71 31.98 -9.13
CA LEU A 444 5.43 32.78 -10.12
C LEU A 444 6.90 32.92 -9.71
N PRO A 445 7.87 32.48 -10.53
CA PRO A 445 9.28 32.74 -10.29
C PRO A 445 9.52 34.24 -10.10
N GLU A 446 10.31 34.62 -9.10
CA GLU A 446 10.65 36.02 -8.75
C GLU A 446 9.53 36.85 -8.08
N THR A 447 8.43 36.25 -7.63
CA THR A 447 7.43 36.99 -6.82
C THR A 447 7.86 37.01 -5.35
N GLU A 448 8.15 38.20 -4.83
CA GLU A 448 8.41 38.39 -3.40
C GLU A 448 7.17 38.04 -2.57
N PHE A 449 7.38 37.26 -1.49
CA PHE A 449 6.33 37.01 -0.51
C PHE A 449 6.03 38.34 0.21
N PRO A 450 4.78 38.81 0.24
CA PRO A 450 4.44 40.13 0.75
C PRO A 450 4.76 40.21 2.25
N GLU A 451 5.36 41.33 2.66
CA GLU A 451 5.63 41.64 4.07
C GLU A 451 4.35 41.93 4.88
N GLY A 452 3.22 42.20 4.20
CA GLY A 452 1.91 42.49 4.80
C GLY A 452 1.05 41.25 5.07
N ASP A 453 -0.14 41.48 5.66
CA ASP A 453 -1.10 40.40 5.90
C ASP A 453 -1.63 39.83 4.57
N ILE A 454 -1.69 38.50 4.47
CA ILE A 454 -2.36 37.74 3.41
C ILE A 454 -3.56 36.97 3.98
N GLU A 455 -4.49 36.59 3.12
CA GLU A 455 -5.58 35.70 3.50
C GLU A 455 -5.19 34.24 3.17
N VAL A 456 -5.21 33.38 4.18
CA VAL A 456 -4.86 31.95 4.09
C VAL A 456 -6.08 31.09 4.42
N PHE A 457 -6.33 30.07 3.61
CA PHE A 457 -7.36 29.06 3.85
C PHE A 457 -6.98 27.72 3.22
N ALA A 458 -7.60 26.65 3.67
CA ALA A 458 -7.42 25.30 3.14
C ALA A 458 -8.69 24.84 2.42
N ARG A 459 -8.52 24.00 1.39
CA ARG A 459 -9.61 23.38 0.63
C ARG A 459 -9.29 21.92 0.31
N VAL A 460 -10.14 21.00 0.73
CA VAL A 460 -10.19 19.64 0.18
C VAL A 460 -10.94 19.68 -1.14
N SER A 461 -10.34 19.16 -2.21
CA SER A 461 -10.96 19.11 -3.54
C SER A 461 -11.40 17.70 -3.88
N SER A 462 -12.71 17.52 -4.03
CA SER A 462 -13.29 16.24 -4.47
C SER A 462 -13.04 15.96 -5.96
N SER A 463 -12.83 17.02 -6.75
CA SER A 463 -12.60 16.94 -8.20
C SER A 463 -11.13 16.76 -8.58
N GLY A 464 -10.22 16.87 -7.61
CA GLY A 464 -8.78 16.87 -7.84
C GLY A 464 -8.21 18.18 -8.41
N SER A 465 -9.06 19.15 -8.74
CA SER A 465 -8.66 20.48 -9.25
C SER A 465 -8.52 21.50 -8.12
N ALA A 466 -7.61 22.47 -8.28
CA ALA A 466 -7.48 23.60 -7.36
C ALA A 466 -8.66 24.59 -7.44
N SER A 467 -9.44 24.54 -8.52
CA SER A 467 -10.67 25.34 -8.68
C SER A 467 -11.74 24.88 -7.70
N ARG A 468 -12.49 25.83 -7.15
CA ARG A 468 -13.60 25.55 -6.22
C ARG A 468 -14.69 24.74 -6.93
N SER A 469 -14.99 23.55 -6.43
CA SER A 469 -16.07 22.67 -6.89
C SER A 469 -17.14 22.47 -5.82
N GLU A 470 -18.31 21.99 -6.25
CA GLU A 470 -19.34 21.49 -5.34
C GLU A 470 -18.80 20.29 -4.54
N ASN A 471 -19.18 20.19 -3.27
CA ASN A 471 -18.72 19.17 -2.31
C ASN A 471 -17.26 19.30 -1.84
N ASP A 472 -16.54 20.35 -2.24
CA ASP A 472 -15.27 20.66 -1.61
C ASP A 472 -15.48 21.01 -0.13
N ILE A 473 -14.47 20.77 0.70
CA ILE A 473 -14.50 21.17 2.11
C ILE A 473 -13.50 22.31 2.30
N GLU A 474 -13.96 23.47 2.78
CA GLU A 474 -13.13 24.65 3.00
C GLU A 474 -12.97 24.94 4.50
N SER A 475 -11.86 25.58 4.86
CA SER A 475 -11.68 26.21 6.15
C SER A 475 -12.17 27.65 6.15
N ASP A 476 -12.25 28.24 7.34
CA ASP A 476 -12.28 29.69 7.46
C ASP A 476 -11.05 30.36 6.86
N LYS A 477 -11.26 31.59 6.40
CA LYS A 477 -10.24 32.47 5.84
C LYS A 477 -9.60 33.28 6.96
N ILE A 478 -8.30 33.08 7.16
CA ILE A 478 -7.55 33.71 8.24
C ILE A 478 -6.57 34.72 7.66
N ARG A 479 -6.52 35.92 8.24
CA ARG A 479 -5.46 36.90 7.94
C ARG A 479 -4.19 36.49 8.68
N ALA A 480 -3.10 36.32 7.96
CA ALA A 480 -1.82 35.93 8.50
C ALA A 480 -0.68 36.70 7.86
N ARG A 481 0.41 36.90 8.61
CA ARG A 481 1.66 37.50 8.11
C ARG A 481 2.85 36.63 8.45
N LEU A 482 3.99 36.93 7.85
CA LEU A 482 5.27 36.28 8.11
C LEU A 482 5.59 36.23 9.62
N GLY A 483 6.11 35.10 10.08
CA GLY A 483 6.41 34.81 11.48
C GLY A 483 5.21 34.37 12.33
N GLN A 484 3.98 34.33 11.79
CA GLN A 484 2.80 33.88 12.53
C GLN A 484 2.52 32.38 12.38
N THR A 485 1.89 31.81 13.41
CA THR A 485 1.31 30.46 13.39
C THR A 485 -0.21 30.57 13.35
N ILE A 486 -0.85 29.88 12.43
CA ILE A 486 -2.31 29.82 12.26
C ILE A 486 -2.83 28.39 12.18
N GLY A 487 -4.08 28.17 12.60
CA GLY A 487 -4.77 26.90 12.49
C GLY A 487 -5.96 27.00 11.53
N LEU A 488 -6.08 26.07 10.58
CA LEU A 488 -7.14 25.98 9.60
C LEU A 488 -7.93 24.70 9.84
N MET A 489 -9.18 24.83 10.28
CA MET A 489 -10.10 23.72 10.43
C MET A 489 -10.95 23.59 9.16
N LEU A 490 -10.90 22.45 8.50
CA LEU A 490 -11.75 22.12 7.35
C LEU A 490 -13.12 21.67 7.88
N ASP A 491 -14.10 22.57 7.85
CA ASP A 491 -15.42 22.38 8.49
C ASP A 491 -16.63 22.85 7.65
N LYS A 492 -16.42 23.43 6.45
CA LYS A 492 -17.49 23.96 5.59
C LYS A 492 -17.55 23.24 4.25
N VAL A 493 -18.64 22.54 3.98
CA VAL A 493 -18.91 21.97 2.65
C VAL A 493 -19.37 23.06 1.69
N VAL A 494 -18.70 23.19 0.57
CA VAL A 494 -19.01 24.11 -0.52
C VAL A 494 -20.29 23.66 -1.22
N LYS A 495 -21.28 24.54 -1.21
CA LYS A 495 -22.48 24.45 -2.05
C LYS A 495 -22.38 25.54 -3.11
N ILE A 496 -22.37 25.15 -4.39
CA ILE A 496 -22.48 26.12 -5.47
C ILE A 496 -23.97 26.41 -5.63
N SER A 497 -24.45 27.53 -5.07
CA SER A 497 -25.80 28.01 -5.34
C SER A 497 -25.86 28.51 -6.78
N ASN A 498 -26.54 27.77 -7.66
CA ASN A 498 -27.09 28.36 -8.88
C ASN A 498 -28.23 29.28 -8.47
N GLU A 499 -27.93 30.55 -8.16
CA GLU A 499 -28.96 31.57 -8.23
C GLU A 499 -29.00 32.17 -9.65
N PRO A 500 -30.21 32.35 -10.22
CA PRO A 500 -30.45 32.70 -11.61
C PRO A 500 -30.08 34.14 -12.00
#